data_AF-F1LB77-F1
#
_entry.id   AF-F1LB77-F1
#
_cell.length_a   1.000
_cell.length_b   1.000
_cell.length_c   1.000
_cell.angle_alpha   90.00
_cell.angle_beta   90.00
_cell.angle_gamma   90.00
#
_symmetry.space_group_name_H-M   'P 1'
#
loop_
_entity.id
_entity.type
_entity.pdbx_description
1 polymer ?
#
loop_
_entity_poly.entity_id
_entity_poly.type
_entity_poly.pdbx_seq_one_letter_code
_entity_poly.pdbx_strand_id
1 'polypeptide(L)'
;MPAPRVTRKQSGEFSKEEEKIRLVLQEINSKLKTVVQNKENVNAALTPIQSLIDRNKLSIGCKLSGPLRGKVIAMYTNAKKACEEEEQLLRKLLSKIDEIHNMQYQMRRTSQMRRGALMQLLMYHARTMRLWIGPLDTHPPALVGAIGYPDSLPIKVGSEVAAFVSDIWMLAEVVSVNASGVYEVKDVDDEQKAKYTVRRSRLIPLPIWRADPLRDGHALFPVNAIVLALYPQTTCFYKGVVERVPEKASDDYLVAFEDSSFAQGFSPPLPVPQRFIIAHKIPRPYKRKANHSCDED
;
A
#
# COMPACT_ATOMS: atom_id res chain seq x y z
N MET A 1 29.71 38.99 -6.52
CA MET A 1 29.22 37.87 -7.36
C MET A 1 27.70 37.99 -7.45
N PRO A 2 27.10 38.06 -8.64
CA PRO A 2 25.65 38.18 -8.75
C PRO A 2 24.98 36.83 -8.47
N ALA A 3 23.89 36.84 -7.72
CA ALA A 3 23.10 35.68 -7.39
C ALA A 3 22.54 34.99 -8.66
N PRO A 4 22.41 33.64 -8.68
CA PRO A 4 21.89 32.95 -9.84
C PRO A 4 20.42 33.35 -10.08
N ARG A 5 20.14 33.78 -11.32
CA ARG A 5 18.78 34.07 -11.82
C ARG A 5 17.92 32.81 -11.68
N VAL A 6 16.90 32.89 -10.83
CA VAL A 6 15.78 31.94 -10.85
C VAL A 6 15.03 32.17 -12.16
N THR A 7 15.19 31.25 -13.11
CA THR A 7 14.39 31.23 -14.33
C THR A 7 12.93 30.97 -13.95
N ARG A 8 12.12 32.03 -14.08
CA ARG A 8 10.67 31.94 -13.96
C ARG A 8 10.18 31.08 -15.13
N LYS A 9 9.78 29.82 -14.84
CA LYS A 9 9.18 28.93 -15.86
C LYS A 9 8.04 29.68 -16.56
N GLN A 10 8.06 29.68 -17.89
CA GLN A 10 6.96 30.21 -18.70
C GLN A 10 5.69 29.42 -18.38
N SER A 11 4.57 30.14 -18.26
CA SER A 11 3.24 29.59 -18.04
C SER A 11 2.81 28.76 -19.27
N GLY A 12 3.19 27.50 -19.32
CA GLY A 12 2.84 26.58 -20.42
C GLY A 12 3.77 25.38 -20.60
N GLU A 13 4.97 25.38 -20.01
CA GLU A 13 5.91 24.27 -20.16
C GLU A 13 5.75 23.26 -19.00
N PHE A 14 5.17 22.09 -19.31
CA PHE A 14 5.11 20.99 -18.36
C PHE A 14 6.51 20.51 -17.98
N SER A 15 6.72 20.19 -16.71
CA SER A 15 7.90 19.41 -16.31
C SER A 15 7.94 18.07 -17.06
N LYS A 16 9.13 17.47 -17.20
CA LYS A 16 9.30 16.16 -17.84
C LYS A 16 8.42 15.10 -17.19
N GLU A 17 8.25 15.19 -15.88
CA GLU A 17 7.42 14.32 -15.05
C GLU A 17 5.91 14.53 -15.32
N GLU A 18 5.46 15.78 -15.46
CA GLU A 18 4.06 16.09 -15.82
C GLU A 18 3.70 15.59 -17.23
N GLU A 19 4.61 15.76 -18.19
CA GLU A 19 4.39 15.23 -19.55
C GLU A 19 4.36 13.69 -19.53
N LYS A 20 5.22 13.05 -18.72
CA LYS A 20 5.16 11.59 -18.54
C LYS A 20 3.81 11.15 -17.97
N ILE A 21 3.30 11.80 -16.92
CA ILE A 21 1.98 11.50 -16.35
C ILE A 21 0.89 11.66 -17.42
N ARG A 22 0.93 12.74 -18.20
CA ARG A 22 -0.02 13.01 -19.28
C ARG A 22 0.00 11.91 -20.35
N LEU A 23 1.18 11.45 -20.78
CA LEU A 23 1.31 10.37 -21.74
C LEU A 23 0.73 9.06 -21.22
N VAL A 24 0.97 8.71 -19.95
CA VAL A 24 0.39 7.51 -19.33
C VAL A 24 -1.14 7.62 -19.22
N LEU A 25 -1.67 8.80 -18.89
CA LEU A 25 -3.11 9.06 -18.87
C LEU A 25 -3.74 8.92 -20.26
N GLN A 26 -3.09 9.43 -21.31
CA GLN A 26 -3.54 9.26 -22.70
C GLN A 26 -3.56 7.78 -23.10
N GLU A 27 -2.54 7.01 -22.71
CA GLU A 27 -2.50 5.58 -22.96
C GLU A 27 -3.67 4.86 -22.27
N ILE A 28 -3.92 5.14 -20.98
CA ILE A 28 -5.07 4.58 -20.25
C ILE A 28 -6.38 4.91 -20.96
N ASN A 29 -6.60 6.20 -21.27
CA ASN A 29 -7.82 6.65 -21.94
C ASN A 29 -8.04 5.99 -23.30
N SER A 30 -6.95 5.79 -24.08
CA SER A 30 -7.01 5.12 -25.37
C SER A 30 -7.48 3.65 -25.26
N LYS A 31 -7.23 3.01 -24.12
CA LYS A 31 -7.57 1.61 -23.86
C LYS A 31 -8.94 1.40 -23.23
N LEU A 32 -9.62 2.45 -22.76
CA LEU A 32 -10.96 2.33 -22.16
C LEU A 32 -11.98 1.69 -23.10
N LYS A 33 -11.93 2.03 -24.40
CA LYS A 33 -12.79 1.38 -25.40
C LYS A 33 -12.52 -0.11 -25.51
N THR A 34 -11.25 -0.52 -25.47
CA THR A 34 -10.86 -1.93 -25.49
C THR A 34 -11.32 -2.68 -24.23
N VAL A 35 -11.32 -2.02 -23.06
CA VAL A 35 -11.87 -2.63 -21.82
C VAL A 35 -13.35 -2.96 -21.99
N VAL A 36 -14.14 -2.01 -22.51
CA VAL A 36 -15.58 -2.24 -22.77
C VAL A 36 -15.76 -3.37 -23.79
N GLN A 37 -14.97 -3.39 -24.87
CA GLN A 37 -15.04 -4.45 -25.87
C GLN A 37 -14.68 -5.83 -25.29
N ASN A 38 -13.65 -5.91 -24.44
CA ASN A 38 -13.28 -7.16 -23.78
C ASN A 38 -14.40 -7.66 -22.88
N LYS A 39 -15.08 -6.75 -22.16
CA LYS A 39 -16.24 -7.11 -21.34
C LYS A 39 -17.38 -7.68 -22.17
N GLU A 40 -17.68 -7.06 -23.32
CA GLU A 40 -18.66 -7.57 -24.28
C GLU A 40 -18.26 -8.95 -24.81
N ASN A 41 -16.99 -9.16 -25.15
CA ASN A 41 -16.48 -10.45 -25.61
C ASN A 41 -16.64 -11.55 -24.55
N VAL A 42 -16.37 -11.23 -23.27
CA VAL A 42 -16.62 -12.13 -22.14
C VAL A 42 -18.11 -12.47 -22.04
N ASN A 43 -18.99 -11.47 -22.07
CA ASN A 43 -20.43 -11.68 -22.02
C ASN A 43 -20.93 -12.54 -23.22
N ALA A 44 -20.40 -12.29 -24.41
CA ALA A 44 -20.70 -13.07 -25.61
C ALA A 44 -20.21 -14.51 -25.52
N ALA A 45 -19.07 -14.77 -24.85
CA ALA A 45 -18.56 -16.12 -24.61
C ALA A 45 -19.37 -16.87 -23.52
N LEU A 46 -19.92 -16.15 -22.53
CA LEU A 46 -20.72 -16.72 -21.45
C LEU A 46 -22.18 -17.02 -21.86
N THR A 47 -22.78 -16.22 -22.74
CA THR A 47 -24.19 -16.36 -23.15
C THR A 47 -24.54 -17.76 -23.69
N PRO A 48 -23.72 -18.36 -24.59
CA PRO A 48 -23.96 -19.71 -25.09
C PRO A 48 -23.86 -20.78 -23.99
N ILE A 49 -22.99 -20.59 -23.00
CA ILE A 49 -22.85 -21.51 -21.86
C ILE A 49 -24.13 -21.47 -21.03
N GLN A 50 -24.63 -20.28 -20.71
CA GLN A 50 -25.89 -20.12 -19.97
C GLN A 50 -27.06 -20.77 -20.72
N SER A 51 -27.19 -20.49 -22.01
CA SER A 51 -28.23 -21.08 -22.87
C SER A 51 -28.18 -22.62 -22.89
N LEU A 52 -26.97 -23.20 -22.84
CA LEU A 52 -26.78 -24.64 -22.82
C LEU A 52 -27.16 -25.25 -21.47
N ILE A 53 -26.82 -24.57 -20.37
CA ILE A 53 -27.19 -24.95 -19.00
C ILE A 53 -28.71 -24.95 -18.87
N ASP A 54 -29.37 -23.88 -19.30
CA ASP A 54 -30.82 -23.71 -19.18
C ASP A 54 -31.58 -24.75 -20.01
N ARG A 55 -31.15 -24.98 -21.27
CA ARG A 55 -31.79 -25.93 -22.18
C ARG A 55 -31.70 -27.37 -21.67
N ASN A 56 -30.56 -27.75 -21.12
CA ASN A 56 -30.29 -29.13 -20.68
C ASN A 56 -30.50 -29.33 -19.18
N LYS A 57 -30.95 -28.29 -18.45
CA LYS A 57 -31.09 -28.28 -16.98
C LYS A 57 -29.86 -28.83 -16.26
N LEU A 58 -28.67 -28.41 -16.70
CA LEU A 58 -27.41 -28.91 -16.17
C LEU A 58 -27.18 -28.35 -14.76
N SER A 59 -26.85 -29.22 -13.82
CA SER A 59 -26.41 -28.85 -12.48
C SER A 59 -24.89 -28.95 -12.34
N ILE A 60 -24.34 -28.20 -11.38
CA ILE A 60 -22.95 -28.35 -10.94
C ILE A 60 -22.74 -29.82 -10.52
N GLY A 61 -21.70 -30.46 -11.07
CA GLY A 61 -21.39 -31.87 -10.81
C GLY A 61 -22.08 -32.88 -11.75
N CYS A 62 -22.86 -32.43 -12.74
CA CYS A 62 -23.45 -33.31 -13.75
C CYS A 62 -22.37 -34.06 -14.55
N LYS A 63 -22.50 -35.39 -14.66
CA LYS A 63 -21.62 -36.23 -15.48
C LYS A 63 -22.00 -36.10 -16.95
N LEU A 64 -21.28 -35.24 -17.66
CA LEU A 64 -21.41 -35.09 -19.11
C LEU A 64 -20.68 -36.22 -19.85
N SER A 65 -21.35 -36.85 -20.81
CA SER A 65 -20.82 -37.89 -21.68
C SER A 65 -20.97 -37.55 -23.17
N GLY A 66 -20.21 -38.23 -24.02
CA GLY A 66 -20.33 -38.14 -25.47
C GLY A 66 -20.00 -36.76 -26.07
N PRO A 67 -20.53 -36.44 -27.27
CA PRO A 67 -20.24 -35.21 -28.00
C PRO A 67 -20.57 -33.92 -27.23
N LEU A 68 -21.57 -33.96 -26.34
CA LEU A 68 -21.97 -32.82 -25.52
C LEU A 68 -20.84 -32.38 -24.57
N ARG A 69 -20.09 -33.34 -23.99
CA ARG A 69 -18.93 -33.05 -23.12
C ARG A 69 -17.87 -32.24 -23.87
N GLY A 70 -17.51 -32.65 -25.09
CA GLY A 70 -16.53 -31.95 -25.91
C GLY A 70 -16.96 -30.51 -26.23
N LYS A 71 -18.25 -30.33 -26.57
CA LYS A 71 -18.83 -29.02 -26.82
C LYS A 71 -18.77 -28.11 -25.57
N VAL A 72 -19.15 -28.63 -24.41
CA VAL A 72 -19.10 -27.89 -23.14
C VAL A 72 -17.67 -27.46 -22.82
N ILE A 73 -16.70 -28.39 -22.90
CA ILE A 73 -15.27 -28.09 -22.65
C ILE A 73 -14.77 -26.98 -23.57
N ALA A 74 -15.09 -27.06 -24.87
CA ALA A 74 -14.68 -26.03 -25.83
C ALA A 74 -15.26 -24.65 -25.49
N MET A 75 -16.53 -24.58 -25.09
CA MET A 75 -17.19 -23.33 -24.70
C MET A 75 -16.56 -22.72 -23.45
N TYR A 76 -16.33 -23.52 -22.39
CA TYR A 76 -15.64 -23.05 -21.18
C TYR A 76 -14.20 -22.63 -21.46
N THR A 77 -13.49 -23.33 -22.34
CA THR A 77 -12.12 -22.95 -22.73
C THR A 77 -12.11 -21.60 -23.42
N ASN A 78 -13.07 -21.35 -24.31
CA ASN A 78 -13.22 -20.05 -24.99
C ASN A 78 -13.59 -18.93 -24.00
N ALA A 79 -14.54 -19.17 -23.10
CA ALA A 79 -14.91 -18.19 -22.07
C ALA A 79 -13.75 -17.89 -21.12
N LYS A 80 -13.00 -18.91 -20.70
CA LYS A 80 -11.78 -18.74 -19.89
C LYS A 80 -10.79 -17.83 -20.60
N LYS A 81 -10.50 -18.09 -21.88
CA LYS A 81 -9.57 -17.26 -22.66
C LYS A 81 -10.02 -15.80 -22.74
N ALA A 82 -11.30 -15.55 -22.98
CA ALA A 82 -11.85 -14.19 -23.00
C ALA A 82 -11.69 -13.49 -21.63
N CYS A 83 -11.94 -14.20 -20.52
CA CYS A 83 -11.72 -13.67 -19.18
C CYS A 83 -10.24 -13.34 -18.91
N GLU A 84 -9.32 -14.21 -19.32
CA GLU A 84 -7.87 -14.00 -19.16
C GLU A 84 -7.39 -12.77 -19.95
N GLU A 85 -7.90 -12.55 -21.16
CA GLU A 85 -7.59 -11.37 -21.99
C GLU A 85 -8.14 -10.07 -21.36
N GLU A 86 -9.36 -10.10 -20.80
CA GLU A 86 -9.92 -8.97 -20.03
C GLU A 86 -9.09 -8.67 -18.78
N GLU A 87 -8.82 -9.70 -17.97
CA GLU A 87 -8.05 -9.60 -16.73
C GLU A 87 -6.65 -9.03 -16.98
N GLN A 88 -5.94 -9.53 -17.99
CA GLN A 88 -4.59 -9.09 -18.31
C GLN A 88 -4.55 -7.60 -18.66
N LEU A 89 -5.53 -7.11 -19.44
CA LEU A 89 -5.64 -5.70 -19.78
C LEU A 89 -5.93 -4.84 -18.54
N LEU A 90 -6.90 -5.25 -17.72
CA LEU A 90 -7.26 -4.53 -16.50
C LEU A 90 -6.08 -4.42 -15.53
N ARG A 91 -5.34 -5.52 -15.31
CA ARG A 91 -4.13 -5.52 -14.47
C ARG A 91 -3.06 -4.57 -14.99
N LYS A 92 -2.84 -4.53 -16.31
CA LYS A 92 -1.90 -3.59 -16.93
C LYS A 92 -2.31 -2.14 -16.71
N LEU A 93 -3.60 -1.82 -16.84
CA LEU A 93 -4.12 -0.47 -16.61
C LEU A 93 -4.03 -0.06 -15.14
N LEU A 94 -4.38 -0.96 -14.21
CA LEU A 94 -4.23 -0.71 -12.77
C LEU A 94 -2.77 -0.44 -12.38
N SER A 95 -1.81 -1.17 -12.98
CA SER A 95 -0.38 -0.89 -12.77
C SER A 95 0.04 0.50 -13.25
N LYS A 96 -0.57 1.02 -14.32
CA LYS A 96 -0.30 2.38 -14.82
C LYS A 96 -0.91 3.45 -13.92
N ILE A 97 -2.10 3.21 -13.38
CA ILE A 97 -2.72 4.09 -12.39
C ILE A 97 -1.84 4.18 -11.13
N ASP A 98 -1.33 3.04 -10.66
CA ASP A 98 -0.36 3.00 -9.54
C ASP A 98 0.92 3.78 -9.87
N GLU A 99 1.46 3.66 -11.09
CA GLU A 99 2.60 4.46 -11.53
C GLU A 99 2.30 5.97 -11.46
N ILE A 100 1.14 6.41 -11.94
CA ILE A 100 0.71 7.82 -11.88
C ILE A 100 0.60 8.30 -10.44
N HIS A 101 -0.09 7.54 -9.57
CA HIS A 101 -0.24 7.92 -8.16
C HIS A 101 1.13 8.06 -7.47
N ASN A 102 2.06 7.13 -7.72
CA ASN A 102 3.41 7.19 -7.18
C ASN A 102 4.19 8.39 -7.72
N MET A 103 4.14 8.66 -9.04
CA MET A 103 4.80 9.83 -9.62
C MET A 103 4.27 11.15 -9.03
N GLN A 104 2.95 11.29 -8.95
CA GLN A 104 2.30 12.47 -8.36
C GLN A 104 2.66 12.65 -6.88
N TYR A 105 2.67 11.56 -6.11
CA TYR A 105 3.06 11.56 -4.72
C TYR A 105 4.50 12.05 -4.56
N GLN A 106 5.44 11.47 -5.31
CA GLN A 106 6.86 11.83 -5.22
C GLN A 106 7.12 13.28 -5.64
N MET A 107 6.54 13.72 -6.76
CA MET A 107 6.66 15.11 -7.21
C MET A 107 6.20 16.11 -6.14
N ARG A 108 5.01 15.87 -5.57
CA ARG A 108 4.47 16.72 -4.51
C ARG A 108 5.36 16.66 -3.27
N ARG A 109 5.73 15.47 -2.81
CA ARG A 109 6.55 15.24 -1.61
C ARG A 109 7.91 15.93 -1.66
N THR A 110 8.53 16.04 -2.84
CA THR A 110 9.80 16.76 -3.02
C THR A 110 9.66 18.28 -3.01
N SER A 111 8.44 18.80 -3.19
CA SER A 111 8.16 20.23 -3.16
C SER A 111 8.03 20.72 -1.72
N GLN A 112 8.53 21.94 -1.45
CA GLN A 112 8.33 22.55 -0.14
C GLN A 112 6.83 22.79 0.10
N MET A 113 6.31 22.26 1.20
CA MET A 113 4.90 22.39 1.56
C MET A 113 4.74 22.63 3.05
N ARG A 114 3.66 23.30 3.43
CA ARG A 114 3.29 23.45 4.84
C ARG A 114 2.86 22.10 5.41
N ARG A 115 3.11 21.86 6.69
CA ARG A 115 2.73 20.62 7.40
C ARG A 115 1.30 20.14 7.12
N GLY A 116 0.30 21.03 7.15
CA GLY A 116 -1.09 20.67 6.84
C GLY A 116 -1.29 20.10 5.43
N ALA A 117 -0.58 20.64 4.43
CA ALA A 117 -0.61 20.12 3.06
C ALA A 117 0.11 18.77 2.94
N LEU A 118 1.20 18.58 3.70
CA LEU A 118 1.89 17.29 3.81
C LEU A 118 0.95 16.22 4.40
N MET A 119 0.24 16.53 5.47
CA MET A 119 -0.69 15.59 6.10
C MET A 119 -1.80 15.19 5.13
N GLN A 120 -2.36 16.14 4.38
CA GLN A 120 -3.35 15.84 3.34
C GLN A 120 -2.78 14.96 2.23
N LEU A 121 -1.55 15.22 1.78
CA LEU A 121 -0.87 14.41 0.77
C LEU A 121 -0.65 12.97 1.25
N LEU A 122 -0.16 12.78 2.48
CA LEU A 122 0.06 11.47 3.09
C LEU A 122 -1.24 10.67 3.20
N MET A 123 -2.31 11.31 3.69
CA MET A 123 -3.62 10.68 3.82
C MET A 123 -4.23 10.32 2.46
N TYR A 124 -4.09 11.22 1.47
CA TYR A 124 -4.55 10.94 0.11
C TYR A 124 -3.81 9.74 -0.49
N HIS A 125 -2.48 9.74 -0.42
CA HIS A 125 -1.64 8.65 -0.93
C HIS A 125 -1.96 7.31 -0.26
N ALA A 126 -2.21 7.31 1.05
CA ALA A 126 -2.59 6.09 1.77
C ALA A 126 -3.92 5.48 1.29
N ARG A 127 -4.92 6.33 0.97
CA ARG A 127 -6.23 5.88 0.49
C ARG A 127 -6.25 5.54 -1.00
N THR A 128 -5.36 6.12 -1.79
CA THR A 128 -5.20 5.81 -3.23
C THR A 128 -4.16 4.74 -3.53
N MET A 129 -3.48 4.23 -2.50
CA MET A 129 -2.58 3.09 -2.62
C MET A 129 -3.29 1.91 -3.29
N ARG A 130 -2.59 1.20 -4.17
CA ARG A 130 -3.12 0.03 -4.84
C ARG A 130 -3.66 -1.04 -3.88
N LEU A 131 -4.77 -1.65 -4.30
CA LEU A 131 -5.31 -2.85 -3.68
C LEU A 131 -4.49 -4.07 -4.14
N TRP A 132 -4.24 -5.02 -3.25
CA TRP A 132 -3.69 -6.31 -3.63
C TRP A 132 -4.74 -7.12 -4.39
N ILE A 133 -4.43 -7.46 -5.64
CA ILE A 133 -5.23 -8.35 -6.47
C ILE A 133 -4.32 -9.50 -6.91
N GLY A 134 -4.21 -10.54 -6.08
CA GLY A 134 -3.47 -11.76 -6.38
C GLY A 134 -4.23 -12.73 -7.28
N PRO A 135 -3.59 -13.82 -7.75
CA PRO A 135 -4.27 -14.98 -8.29
C PRO A 135 -5.26 -15.60 -7.28
N LEU A 136 -6.14 -16.49 -7.78
CA LEU A 136 -6.99 -17.31 -6.92
C LEU A 136 -6.14 -18.26 -6.06
N ASP A 137 -6.58 -18.51 -4.83
CA ASP A 137 -5.98 -19.44 -3.87
C ASP A 137 -4.52 -19.16 -3.48
N THR A 138 -4.03 -17.94 -3.73
CA THR A 138 -2.70 -17.51 -3.27
C THR A 138 -2.81 -16.66 -2.01
N HIS A 139 -2.00 -16.98 -1.01
CA HIS A 139 -1.85 -16.11 0.17
C HIS A 139 -1.22 -14.77 -0.25
N PRO A 140 -1.71 -13.62 0.25
CA PRO A 140 -1.10 -12.33 -0.08
C PRO A 140 0.36 -12.25 0.40
N PRO A 141 1.26 -11.57 -0.33
CA PRO A 141 2.65 -11.45 0.06
C PRO A 141 2.85 -10.49 1.25
N ALA A 142 4.09 -10.41 1.74
CA ALA A 142 4.50 -9.39 2.70
C ALA A 142 4.16 -7.98 2.21
N LEU A 143 3.84 -7.09 3.15
CA LEU A 143 3.43 -5.68 2.92
C LEU A 143 2.04 -5.51 2.29
N VAL A 144 1.22 -6.56 2.26
CA VAL A 144 -0.22 -6.47 2.03
C VAL A 144 -0.94 -6.36 3.36
N GLY A 145 -1.60 -5.22 3.61
CA GLY A 145 -2.32 -4.99 4.87
C GLY A 145 -1.45 -5.27 6.10
N ALA A 146 -1.90 -6.20 6.94
CA ALA A 146 -1.26 -6.62 8.18
C ALA A 146 -0.12 -7.65 8.01
N ILE A 147 0.15 -8.13 6.80
CA ILE A 147 1.20 -9.13 6.58
C ILE A 147 2.57 -8.48 6.71
N GLY A 148 3.24 -8.82 7.82
CA GLY A 148 4.53 -8.24 8.19
C GLY A 148 5.65 -8.53 7.19
N TYR A 149 6.62 -7.61 7.14
CA TYR A 149 7.85 -7.81 6.39
C TYR A 149 8.90 -8.51 7.26
N PRO A 150 9.51 -9.63 6.79
CA PRO A 150 10.46 -10.40 7.60
C PRO A 150 11.63 -9.56 8.09
N ASP A 151 11.95 -9.68 9.39
CA ASP A 151 13.04 -8.95 10.04
C ASP A 151 14.44 -9.34 9.53
N SER A 152 14.56 -10.52 8.92
CA SER A 152 15.78 -11.01 8.25
C SER A 152 16.05 -10.35 6.91
N LEU A 153 15.05 -9.72 6.28
CA LEU A 153 15.20 -9.14 4.95
C LEU A 153 15.60 -7.66 5.00
N PRO A 154 16.46 -7.22 4.06
CA PRO A 154 16.88 -5.82 3.97
C PRO A 154 15.75 -4.94 3.44
N ILE A 155 15.58 -3.76 4.06
CA ILE A 155 14.67 -2.71 3.57
C ILE A 155 15.37 -1.93 2.46
N LYS A 156 14.63 -1.62 1.38
CA LYS A 156 15.15 -0.89 0.23
C LYS A 156 15.29 0.61 0.55
N VAL A 157 16.29 1.27 -0.04
CA VAL A 157 16.37 2.74 -0.06
C VAL A 157 15.14 3.33 -0.76
N GLY A 158 14.59 4.41 -0.20
CA GLY A 158 13.35 5.05 -0.61
C GLY A 158 12.09 4.44 -0.01
N SER A 159 12.19 3.33 0.75
CA SER A 159 11.05 2.76 1.46
C SER A 159 10.63 3.65 2.64
N GLU A 160 9.33 3.84 2.78
CA GLU A 160 8.74 4.46 3.96
C GLU A 160 8.58 3.43 5.08
N VAL A 161 8.94 3.83 6.29
CA VAL A 161 9.02 2.98 7.48
C VAL A 161 8.50 3.73 8.69
N ALA A 162 8.02 3.01 9.69
CA ALA A 162 8.04 3.53 11.05
C ALA A 162 9.44 3.31 11.63
N ALA A 163 10.08 4.37 12.08
CA ALA A 163 11.41 4.34 12.69
C ALA A 163 11.33 4.72 14.18
N PHE A 164 11.94 3.92 15.05
CA PHE A 164 11.99 4.21 16.48
C PHE A 164 13.24 5.02 16.84
N VAL A 165 13.05 6.31 17.10
CA VAL A 165 14.09 7.31 17.40
C VAL A 165 13.66 8.12 18.61
N SER A 166 14.57 8.30 19.58
CA SER A 166 14.31 9.09 20.80
C SER A 166 12.98 8.74 21.49
N ASP A 167 12.73 7.44 21.63
CA ASP A 167 11.54 6.86 22.23
C ASP A 167 10.20 7.13 21.52
N ILE A 168 10.26 7.57 20.26
CA ILE A 168 9.09 7.85 19.41
C ILE A 168 9.18 7.00 18.14
N TRP A 169 8.05 6.41 17.74
CA TRP A 169 7.91 5.84 16.40
C TRP A 169 7.49 6.95 15.43
N MET A 170 8.33 7.30 14.48
CA MET A 170 8.05 8.34 13.49
C MET A 170 7.99 7.79 12.07
N LEU A 171 7.21 8.44 11.22
CA LEU A 171 7.17 8.18 9.78
C LEU A 171 8.45 8.70 9.15
N ALA A 172 9.24 7.79 8.60
CA ALA A 172 10.53 8.10 8.02
C ALA A 172 10.72 7.42 6.66
N GLU A 173 11.66 7.93 5.88
CA GLU A 173 12.14 7.32 4.65
C GLU A 173 13.57 6.81 4.83
N VAL A 174 13.84 5.61 4.30
CA VAL A 174 15.21 5.09 4.22
C VAL A 174 16.01 5.85 3.17
N VAL A 175 17.06 6.52 3.59
CA VAL A 175 17.94 7.33 2.71
C VAL A 175 19.15 6.53 2.23
N SER A 176 19.77 5.76 3.13
CA SER A 176 20.93 4.94 2.80
C SER A 176 21.05 3.76 3.75
N VAL A 177 21.83 2.76 3.35
CA VAL A 177 22.19 1.61 4.17
C VAL A 177 23.69 1.43 4.05
N ASN A 178 24.39 1.42 5.17
CA ASN A 178 25.83 1.23 5.17
C ASN A 178 26.20 -0.26 5.06
N ALA A 179 27.48 -0.56 4.80
CA ALA A 179 27.97 -1.93 4.66
C ALA A 179 27.74 -2.82 5.90
N SER A 180 27.60 -2.23 7.09
CA SER A 180 27.27 -2.94 8.33
C SER A 180 25.78 -3.20 8.54
N GLY A 181 24.92 -2.89 7.56
CA GLY A 181 23.47 -3.09 7.64
C GLY A 181 22.75 -2.10 8.56
N VAL A 182 23.40 -0.96 8.87
CA VAL A 182 22.79 0.13 9.63
C VAL A 182 22.16 1.11 8.64
N TYR A 183 20.94 1.53 8.96
CA TYR A 183 20.11 2.37 8.12
C TYR A 183 20.27 3.83 8.51
N GLU A 184 20.29 4.69 7.50
CA GLU A 184 20.10 6.12 7.66
C GLU A 184 18.68 6.46 7.21
N VAL A 185 17.90 7.06 8.09
CA VAL A 185 16.50 7.44 7.82
C VAL A 185 16.28 8.92 8.04
N LYS A 186 15.30 9.49 7.35
CA LYS A 186 14.90 10.89 7.49
C LYS A 186 13.41 10.95 7.82
N ASP A 187 13.02 11.73 8.82
CA ASP A 187 11.60 12.05 9.09
C ASP A 187 10.98 12.75 7.88
N VAL A 188 9.74 12.39 7.55
CA VAL A 188 9.03 12.97 6.41
C VAL A 188 8.53 14.41 6.67
N ASP A 189 8.35 14.83 7.94
CA ASP A 189 7.95 16.20 8.31
C ASP A 189 9.15 17.11 8.63
N ASP A 190 10.36 16.57 8.69
CA ASP A 190 11.51 17.35 9.14
C ASP A 190 12.04 18.31 8.06
N GLU A 191 11.75 19.59 8.28
CA GLU A 191 12.21 20.73 7.48
C GLU A 191 13.73 20.87 7.47
N GLN A 192 14.41 20.50 8.58
CA GLN A 192 15.87 20.61 8.73
C GLN A 192 16.61 19.47 8.03
N LYS A 193 15.86 18.46 7.55
CA LYS A 193 16.39 17.28 6.87
C LYS A 193 17.46 16.53 7.69
N ALA A 194 17.31 16.53 9.01
CA ALA A 194 18.14 15.73 9.89
C ALA A 194 17.98 14.25 9.55
N LYS A 195 19.10 13.53 9.69
CA LYS A 195 19.17 12.11 9.39
C LYS A 195 19.50 11.34 10.65
N TYR A 196 18.84 10.20 10.81
CA TYR A 196 18.96 9.35 11.98
C TYR A 196 19.56 8.02 11.60
N THR A 197 20.52 7.56 12.40
CA THR A 197 21.15 6.25 12.24
C THR A 197 20.40 5.22 13.09
N VAL A 198 19.81 4.23 12.44
CA VAL A 198 18.88 3.28 13.07
C VAL A 198 19.20 1.85 12.63
N ARG A 199 19.12 0.89 13.55
CA ARG A 199 19.29 -0.54 13.23
C ARG A 199 18.00 -1.11 12.64
N ARG A 200 18.11 -2.16 11.81
CA ARG A 200 16.96 -2.89 11.22
C ARG A 200 15.87 -3.27 12.23
N SER A 201 16.25 -3.62 13.47
CA SER A 201 15.34 -4.00 14.55
C SER A 201 14.42 -2.87 15.04
N ARG A 202 14.76 -1.61 14.74
CA ARG A 202 14.02 -0.39 15.12
C ARG A 202 13.26 0.21 13.93
N LEU A 203 13.18 -0.52 12.82
CA LEU A 203 12.43 -0.15 11.63
C LEU A 203 11.31 -1.15 11.38
N ILE A 204 10.16 -0.66 10.97
CA ILE A 204 9.04 -1.45 10.49
C ILE A 204 8.62 -0.88 9.12
N PRO A 205 8.81 -1.63 8.02
CA PRO A 205 8.30 -1.24 6.72
C PRO A 205 6.79 -1.03 6.71
N LEU A 206 6.32 0.01 6.04
CA LEU A 206 4.89 0.24 5.86
C LEU A 206 4.31 -0.66 4.76
N PRO A 207 3.02 -1.05 4.86
CA PRO A 207 2.31 -1.72 3.78
C PRO A 207 2.37 -0.94 2.47
N ILE A 208 2.59 -1.65 1.36
CA ILE A 208 2.64 -1.10 -0.01
C ILE A 208 1.47 -1.57 -0.87
N TRP A 209 0.61 -2.41 -0.30
CA TRP A 209 -0.72 -2.71 -0.81
C TRP A 209 -1.75 -2.68 0.32
N ARG A 210 -2.97 -2.26 -0.02
CA ARG A 210 -4.15 -2.53 0.80
C ARG A 210 -4.58 -3.99 0.62
N ALA A 211 -5.02 -4.63 1.69
CA ALA A 211 -5.78 -5.87 1.62
C ALA A 211 -7.25 -5.56 1.28
N ASP A 212 -7.86 -6.38 0.43
CA ASP A 212 -9.29 -6.29 0.15
C ASP A 212 -10.09 -7.00 1.25
N PRO A 213 -10.95 -6.31 2.02
CA PRO A 213 -11.72 -6.96 3.09
C PRO A 213 -12.56 -8.15 2.63
N LEU A 214 -13.08 -8.11 1.39
CA LEU A 214 -13.97 -9.14 0.87
C LEU A 214 -13.23 -10.40 0.43
N ARG A 215 -11.95 -10.28 0.07
CA ARG A 215 -11.17 -11.37 -0.52
C ARG A 215 -10.02 -11.82 0.37
N ASP A 216 -9.35 -10.85 0.98
CA ASP A 216 -8.12 -10.99 1.74
C ASP A 216 -8.30 -10.44 3.18
N GLY A 217 -9.50 -10.55 3.76
CA GLY A 217 -9.78 -10.06 5.12
C GLY A 217 -8.89 -10.65 6.21
N HIS A 218 -8.34 -11.85 5.98
CA HIS A 218 -7.32 -12.48 6.84
C HIS A 218 -5.97 -11.73 6.85
N ALA A 219 -5.73 -10.86 5.88
CA ALA A 219 -4.58 -9.96 5.80
C ALA A 219 -4.88 -8.58 6.41
N LEU A 220 -5.97 -8.43 7.17
CA LEU A 220 -6.25 -7.24 7.98
C LEU A 220 -5.92 -7.52 9.47
N PHE A 221 -5.63 -6.48 10.22
CA PHE A 221 -5.55 -6.61 11.69
C PHE A 221 -6.96 -6.87 12.22
N PRO A 222 -7.19 -7.91 13.04
CA PRO A 222 -8.52 -8.18 13.58
C PRO A 222 -8.92 -7.12 14.63
N VAL A 223 -10.21 -7.06 14.95
CA VAL A 223 -10.71 -6.30 16.11
C VAL A 223 -9.98 -6.76 17.37
N ASN A 224 -9.71 -5.82 18.27
CA ASN A 224 -8.89 -5.96 19.49
C ASN A 224 -7.39 -6.18 19.26
N ALA A 225 -6.90 -6.14 18.02
CA ALA A 225 -5.46 -6.18 17.76
C ALA A 225 -4.76 -4.94 18.33
N ILE A 226 -3.65 -5.16 19.05
CA ILE A 226 -2.76 -4.09 19.48
C ILE A 226 -1.81 -3.74 18.33
N VAL A 227 -1.85 -2.48 17.92
CA VAL A 227 -1.15 -1.96 16.75
C VAL A 227 -0.34 -0.72 17.09
N LEU A 228 0.59 -0.37 16.22
CA LEU A 228 1.08 0.99 16.08
C LEU A 228 0.32 1.64 14.92
N ALA A 229 -0.28 2.80 15.16
CA ALA A 229 -1.04 3.53 14.15
C ALA A 229 -0.59 4.99 14.10
N LEU A 230 -0.55 5.58 12.91
CA LEU A 230 -0.20 7.00 12.75
C LEU A 230 -1.33 7.86 13.35
N TYR A 231 -1.00 8.69 14.33
CA TYR A 231 -2.00 9.55 14.95
C TYR A 231 -2.43 10.65 13.98
N PRO A 232 -3.73 10.97 13.87
CA PRO A 232 -4.22 11.94 12.90
C PRO A 232 -3.49 13.29 12.95
N GLN A 233 -3.17 13.84 11.77
CA GLN A 233 -2.44 15.13 11.62
C GLN A 233 -1.01 15.14 12.21
N THR A 234 -0.40 13.97 12.39
CA THR A 234 0.99 13.83 12.83
C THR A 234 1.77 12.89 11.92
N THR A 235 3.09 12.88 12.10
CA THR A 235 4.01 11.91 11.51
C THR A 235 4.50 10.90 12.55
N CYS A 236 3.74 10.68 13.62
CA CYS A 236 4.12 9.79 14.72
C CYS A 236 3.13 8.64 14.86
N PHE A 237 3.66 7.45 15.13
CA PHE A 237 2.88 6.25 15.41
C PHE A 237 2.77 6.03 16.91
N TYR A 238 1.56 5.73 17.36
CA TYR A 238 1.25 5.48 18.76
C TYR A 238 0.55 4.14 18.90
N LYS A 239 0.64 3.59 20.12
CA LYS A 239 -0.02 2.34 20.45
C LYS A 239 -1.54 2.56 20.47
N GLY A 240 -2.27 1.63 19.88
CA GLY A 240 -3.72 1.63 19.88
C GLY A 240 -4.30 0.24 19.69
N VAL A 241 -5.62 0.16 19.82
CA VAL A 241 -6.40 -1.06 19.67
C VAL A 241 -7.37 -0.89 18.50
N VAL A 242 -7.43 -1.89 17.62
CA VAL A 242 -8.38 -1.90 16.49
C VAL A 242 -9.79 -2.11 17.03
N GLU A 243 -10.64 -1.11 16.88
CA GLU A 243 -12.06 -1.19 17.26
C GLU A 243 -12.91 -1.71 16.10
N ARG A 244 -12.57 -1.29 14.87
CA ARG A 244 -13.28 -1.70 13.66
C ARG A 244 -12.33 -1.88 12.49
N VAL A 245 -12.55 -2.96 11.75
CA VAL A 245 -11.83 -3.29 10.51
C VAL A 245 -12.54 -2.67 9.31
N PRO A 246 -11.83 -2.36 8.21
CA PRO A 246 -12.44 -1.96 6.95
C PRO A 246 -13.42 -3.04 6.44
N GLU A 247 -14.62 -2.64 6.02
CA GLU A 247 -15.60 -3.54 5.39
C GLU A 247 -15.53 -3.48 3.87
N LYS A 248 -15.12 -2.34 3.33
CA LYS A 248 -14.85 -2.11 1.90
C LYS A 248 -13.41 -1.68 1.69
N ALA A 249 -12.91 -1.86 0.47
CA ALA A 249 -11.55 -1.47 0.10
C ALA A 249 -11.26 0.04 0.34
N SER A 250 -12.28 0.90 0.29
CA SER A 250 -12.20 2.34 0.54
C SER A 250 -12.16 2.75 2.00
N ASP A 251 -12.50 1.83 2.91
CA ASP A 251 -12.71 2.16 4.31
C ASP A 251 -11.38 2.16 5.07
N ASP A 252 -11.33 2.99 6.12
CA ASP A 252 -10.22 3.05 7.06
C ASP A 252 -10.49 2.09 8.24
N TYR A 253 -9.45 1.69 8.96
CA TYR A 253 -9.62 1.12 10.30
C TYR A 253 -10.14 2.19 11.25
N LEU A 254 -10.84 1.81 12.31
CA LEU A 254 -10.98 2.66 13.48
C LEU A 254 -10.12 2.15 14.62
N VAL A 255 -9.28 3.03 15.15
CA VAL A 255 -8.30 2.72 16.20
C VAL A 255 -8.57 3.60 17.41
N ALA A 256 -8.70 2.99 18.58
CA ALA A 256 -8.68 3.68 19.87
C ALA A 256 -7.22 3.73 20.37
N PHE A 257 -6.65 4.93 20.49
CA PHE A 257 -5.25 5.12 20.89
C PHE A 257 -5.10 5.12 22.40
N GLU A 258 -3.99 4.60 22.93
CA GLU A 258 -3.67 4.77 24.34
C GLU A 258 -3.41 6.25 24.63
N ASP A 259 -4.23 6.83 25.51
CA ASP A 259 -4.18 8.24 25.85
C ASP A 259 -4.70 8.45 27.28
N SER A 260 -3.77 8.81 28.17
CA SER A 260 -4.03 9.04 29.60
C SER A 260 -4.87 10.29 29.89
N SER A 261 -5.12 11.14 28.89
CA SER A 261 -6.02 12.29 29.05
C SER A 261 -7.49 11.87 29.11
N PHE A 262 -7.83 10.66 28.65
CA PHE A 262 -9.18 10.09 28.76
C PHE A 262 -9.30 9.20 30.00
N ALA A 263 -10.46 9.25 30.66
CA ALA A 263 -10.71 8.50 31.91
C ALA A 263 -10.53 6.99 31.75
N GLN A 264 -10.89 6.45 30.58
CA GLN A 264 -10.73 5.04 30.21
C GLN A 264 -9.32 4.69 29.72
N GLY A 265 -8.40 5.67 29.61
CA GLY A 265 -7.04 5.48 29.10
C GLY A 265 -6.93 5.32 27.58
N PHE A 266 -8.03 5.50 26.84
CA PHE A 266 -8.09 5.39 25.39
C PHE A 266 -8.85 6.54 24.74
N SER A 267 -8.37 7.00 23.57
CA SER A 267 -9.10 7.95 22.73
C SER A 267 -10.41 7.37 22.20
N PRO A 268 -11.38 8.20 21.77
CA PRO A 268 -12.43 7.75 20.87
C PRO A 268 -11.81 7.09 19.62
N PRO A 269 -12.50 6.13 18.96
CA PRO A 269 -11.97 5.49 17.75
C PRO A 269 -11.76 6.49 16.62
N LEU A 270 -10.54 6.58 16.09
CA LEU A 270 -10.15 7.48 15.01
C LEU A 270 -9.85 6.72 13.72
N PRO A 271 -10.19 7.27 12.54
CA PRO A 271 -9.94 6.62 11.26
C PRO A 271 -8.45 6.61 10.90
N VAL A 272 -7.93 5.42 10.57
CA VAL A 272 -6.54 5.20 10.16
C VAL A 272 -6.51 4.34 8.88
N PRO A 273 -5.98 4.86 7.75
CA PRO A 273 -5.83 4.07 6.53
C PRO A 273 -4.89 2.87 6.72
N GLN A 274 -5.08 1.81 5.92
CA GLN A 274 -4.27 0.59 6.02
C GLN A 274 -2.75 0.84 5.90
N ARG A 275 -2.31 1.87 5.17
CA ARG A 275 -0.89 2.25 5.05
C ARG A 275 -0.23 2.53 6.40
N PHE A 276 -1.01 3.07 7.33
CA PHE A 276 -0.52 3.73 8.52
C PHE A 276 -0.87 2.99 9.80
N ILE A 277 -1.21 1.70 9.67
CA ILE A 277 -1.37 0.76 10.76
C ILE A 277 -0.40 -0.40 10.56
N ILE A 278 0.38 -0.70 11.59
CA ILE A 278 1.44 -1.71 11.55
C ILE A 278 1.44 -2.50 12.85
N ALA A 279 2.08 -3.67 12.83
CA ALA A 279 2.19 -4.53 14.00
C ALA A 279 2.91 -3.80 15.13
N HIS A 280 2.35 -3.89 16.35
CA HIS A 280 3.01 -3.34 17.53
C HIS A 280 4.33 -4.08 17.79
N LYS A 281 5.42 -3.32 17.94
CA LYS A 281 6.76 -3.83 18.19
C LYS A 281 7.36 -3.12 19.38
N ILE A 282 7.84 -3.89 20.35
CA ILE A 282 8.57 -3.35 21.49
C ILE A 282 10.05 -3.18 21.08
N PRO A 283 10.57 -1.94 21.04
CA PRO A 283 11.96 -1.69 20.69
C PRO A 283 12.91 -2.27 21.74
N ARG A 284 13.98 -2.93 21.29
CA ARG A 284 15.04 -3.36 22.23
C ARG A 284 15.83 -2.14 22.71
N PRO A 285 16.07 -2.00 24.03
CA PRO A 285 16.94 -0.95 24.55
C PRO A 285 18.34 -1.08 23.96
N TYR A 286 19.01 0.05 23.72
CA TYR A 286 20.43 0.01 23.41
C TYR A 286 21.16 -0.58 24.62
N LYS A 287 21.89 -1.69 24.45
CA LYS A 287 22.83 -2.14 25.49
C LYS A 287 23.83 -1.01 25.70
N ARG A 288 23.80 -0.35 26.86
CA ARG A 288 24.90 0.54 27.27
C ARG A 288 26.17 -0.30 27.24
N LYS A 289 27.21 0.14 26.52
CA LYS A 289 28.54 -0.43 26.70
C LYS A 289 28.88 -0.19 28.17
N ALA A 290 29.20 -1.25 28.91
CA ALA A 290 29.76 -1.11 30.24
C ALA A 290 31.08 -0.36 30.07
N ASN A 291 31.15 0.88 30.57
CA ASN A 291 32.43 1.54 30.69
C ASN A 291 33.24 0.73 31.70
N HIS A 292 34.34 0.12 31.25
CA HIS A 292 35.40 -0.30 32.15
C HIS A 292 35.93 0.98 32.81
N SER A 293 35.60 1.20 34.08
CA SER A 293 36.42 2.03 34.95
C SER A 293 37.71 1.26 35.17
N CYS A 294 38.79 1.69 34.51
CA CYS A 294 40.12 1.43 35.05
C CYS A 294 40.23 2.33 36.27
N ASP A 295 40.02 1.76 37.45
CA ASP A 295 40.55 2.34 38.67
C ASP A 295 42.06 2.13 38.61
N GLU A 296 42.80 3.23 38.42
CA GLU A 296 44.25 3.28 38.63
C GLU A 296 44.48 3.42 40.14
N ASP A 297 45.09 2.39 40.74
CA ASP A 297 45.81 2.47 42.02
C ASP A 297 47.18 3.13 41.84
#